data_AF-A0A7W1IAR4-F1
#
_entry.id   AF-A0A7W1IAR4-F1
#
_cell.length_a   1.000
_cell.length_b   1.000
_cell.length_c   1.000
_cell.angle_alpha   90.00
_cell.angle_beta   90.00
_cell.angle_gamma   90.00
#
_symmetry.space_group_name_H-M   'P 1'
#
loop_
_entity.id
_entity.type
_entity.pdbx_description
1 polymer ?
#
loop_
_entity_poly.entity_id
_entity_poly.type
_entity_poly.pdbx_seq_one_letter_code
_entity_poly.pdbx_strand_id
1 'polypeptide(L)'
;MKRLVWLLVIAAAAFFALQGGEYSTQDLFKQRERKEKMQVSLDSLRRQVDSLKAVKKAIETDPAVQERLAREEFGMVRGDKELLYRFVQDSVVVPGGR
;
A
#
# COMPACT_ATOMS: atom_id res chain seq x y z
N MET A 1 29.88 -55.34 -11.35
CA MET A 1 30.46 -54.15 -10.68
C MET A 1 30.15 -52.86 -11.43
N LYS A 2 30.72 -52.60 -12.62
CA LYS A 2 30.54 -51.31 -13.34
C LYS A 2 29.09 -50.93 -13.66
N ARG A 3 28.23 -51.89 -14.01
CA ARG A 3 26.80 -51.66 -14.33
C ARG A 3 25.99 -51.23 -13.10
N LEU A 4 26.32 -51.77 -11.92
CA LEU A 4 25.70 -51.40 -10.65
C LEU A 4 26.10 -49.97 -10.25
N VAL A 5 27.35 -49.59 -10.46
CA VAL A 5 27.82 -48.22 -10.23
C VAL A 5 27.07 -47.23 -11.12
N TRP A 6 26.90 -47.54 -12.41
CA TRP A 6 26.14 -46.69 -13.32
C TRP A 6 24.67 -46.55 -12.94
N LEU A 7 24.02 -47.65 -12.52
CA LEU A 7 22.63 -47.60 -12.04
C LEU A 7 22.49 -46.72 -10.79
N LEU A 8 23.46 -46.80 -9.87
CA LEU A 8 23.46 -46.00 -8.64
C LEU A 8 23.65 -44.50 -8.95
N VAL A 9 24.54 -44.17 -9.89
CA VAL A 9 24.75 -42.79 -10.35
C VAL A 9 23.50 -42.24 -11.04
N ILE A 10 22.83 -43.03 -11.89
CA ILE A 10 21.59 -42.61 -12.56
C ILE A 10 20.46 -42.42 -11.53
N ALA A 11 20.33 -43.33 -10.56
CA ALA A 11 19.34 -43.21 -9.50
C ALA A 11 19.60 -41.97 -8.62
N ALA A 12 20.86 -41.68 -8.28
CA ALA A 12 21.23 -40.48 -7.53
C ALA A 12 20.95 -39.20 -8.34
N ALA A 13 21.26 -39.18 -9.63
CA ALA A 13 20.97 -38.05 -10.51
C ALA A 13 19.46 -37.83 -10.67
N ALA A 14 18.67 -38.90 -10.80
CA ALA A 14 17.21 -38.82 -10.84
C ALA A 14 16.64 -38.32 -9.51
N PHE A 15 17.16 -38.79 -8.37
CA PHE A 15 16.77 -38.32 -7.05
C PHE A 15 17.11 -36.83 -6.84
N PHE A 16 18.30 -36.40 -7.25
CA PHE A 16 18.69 -34.98 -7.23
C PHE A 16 17.88 -34.12 -8.22
N ALA A 17 17.48 -34.65 -9.37
CA ALA A 17 16.63 -33.94 -10.32
C ALA A 17 15.18 -33.82 -9.84
N LEU A 18 14.67 -34.84 -9.14
CA LEU A 18 13.36 -34.78 -8.50
C LEU A 18 13.40 -33.82 -7.31
N GLN A 19 14.34 -33.98 -6.38
CA GLN A 19 14.45 -33.15 -5.19
C GLN A 19 14.95 -31.72 -5.47
N GLY A 20 15.77 -31.53 -6.52
CA GLY A 20 16.30 -30.23 -6.96
C GLY A 20 15.47 -29.55 -8.06
N GLY A 21 14.63 -30.30 -8.79
CA GLY A 21 13.71 -29.76 -9.80
C GLY A 21 12.37 -29.30 -9.25
N GLU A 22 11.93 -29.85 -8.10
CA GLU A 22 10.67 -29.51 -7.44
C GLU A 22 10.64 -28.08 -6.87
N TYR A 23 11.81 -27.42 -6.75
CA TYR A 23 11.92 -26.02 -6.35
C TYR A 23 11.71 -25.02 -7.49
N SER A 24 11.60 -25.45 -8.75
CA SER A 24 11.51 -24.50 -9.86
C SER A 24 10.08 -24.02 -10.11
N THR A 25 9.09 -24.92 -10.22
CA THR A 25 7.75 -24.55 -10.71
C THR A 25 6.83 -23.98 -9.64
N GLN A 26 6.78 -24.59 -8.45
CA GLN A 26 5.89 -24.11 -7.37
C GLN A 26 6.33 -22.76 -6.79
N ASP A 27 7.65 -22.51 -6.71
CA ASP A 27 8.14 -21.22 -6.23
C ASP A 27 7.94 -20.12 -7.27
N LEU A 28 7.99 -20.42 -8.58
CA LEU A 28 7.60 -19.49 -9.65
C LEU A 28 6.15 -19.02 -9.49
N PHE A 29 5.21 -19.90 -9.14
CA PHE A 29 3.82 -19.52 -8.86
C PHE A 29 3.68 -18.70 -7.58
N LYS A 30 4.35 -19.09 -6.49
CA LYS A 30 4.35 -18.32 -5.23
C LYS A 30 5.00 -16.94 -5.40
N GLN A 31 6.05 -16.83 -6.21
CA GLN A 31 6.70 -15.56 -6.54
C GLN A 31 5.80 -14.67 -7.40
N ARG A 32 5.05 -15.24 -8.35
CA ARG A 32 4.04 -14.50 -9.14
C ARG A 32 2.91 -13.98 -8.26
N GLU A 33 2.36 -14.80 -7.38
CA GLU A 33 1.30 -14.38 -6.46
C GLU A 33 1.77 -13.26 -5.51
N ARG A 34 3.00 -13.36 -4.99
CA ARG A 34 3.62 -12.29 -4.19
C ARG A 34 3.79 -11.00 -4.99
N LYS A 35 4.22 -11.09 -6.25
CA LYS A 35 4.40 -9.94 -7.14
C LYS A 35 3.07 -9.26 -7.46
N GLU A 36 2.03 -10.04 -7.76
CA GLU A 36 0.68 -9.51 -8.03
C GLU A 36 0.11 -8.80 -6.80
N LYS A 37 0.22 -9.39 -5.60
CA LYS A 37 -0.21 -8.75 -4.35
C LYS A 37 0.51 -7.42 -4.12
N MET A 38 1.84 -7.38 -4.31
CA MET A 38 2.62 -6.15 -4.17
C MET A 38 2.24 -5.09 -5.21
N GLN A 39 1.93 -5.50 -6.44
CA GLN A 39 1.47 -4.57 -7.49
C GLN A 39 0.12 -3.95 -7.14
N VAL A 40 -0.84 -4.75 -6.65
CA VAL A 40 -2.15 -4.23 -6.21
C VAL A 40 -1.99 -3.22 -5.08
N SER A 41 -1.11 -3.48 -4.11
CA SER A 41 -0.81 -2.53 -3.03
C SER A 41 -0.20 -1.24 -3.58
N LEU A 42 0.77 -1.33 -4.49
CA LEU A 42 1.39 -0.16 -5.12
C LEU A 42 0.36 0.68 -5.91
N ASP A 43 -0.51 0.05 -6.67
CA ASP A 43 -1.53 0.74 -7.48
C ASP A 43 -2.59 1.41 -6.59
N SER A 44 -2.95 0.79 -5.47
CA SER A 44 -3.82 1.41 -4.47
C SER A 44 -3.18 2.64 -3.83
N LEU A 45 -1.87 2.58 -3.56
CA LEU A 45 -1.16 3.67 -2.91
C LEU A 45 -0.90 4.82 -3.88
N ARG A 46 -0.56 4.50 -5.14
CA ARG A 46 -0.43 5.48 -6.21
C ARG A 46 -1.72 6.27 -6.41
N ARG A 47 -2.87 5.58 -6.48
CA ARG A 47 -4.18 6.24 -6.59
C ARG A 47 -4.46 7.20 -5.43
N GLN A 48 -4.11 6.81 -4.20
CA GLN A 48 -4.23 7.70 -3.05
C GLN A 48 -3.34 8.93 -3.19
N VAL A 49 -2.05 8.73 -3.52
CA VAL A 49 -1.11 9.84 -3.73
C VAL A 49 -1.58 10.79 -4.83
N ASP A 50 -2.07 10.26 -5.95
CA ASP A 50 -2.55 11.07 -7.06
C ASP A 50 -3.82 11.85 -6.69
N SER A 51 -4.74 11.23 -5.94
CA SER A 51 -5.91 11.91 -5.37
C SER A 51 -5.50 13.05 -4.44
N LEU A 52 -4.54 12.82 -3.54
CA LEU A 52 -4.06 13.84 -2.60
C LEU A 52 -3.37 14.99 -3.35
N LYS A 53 -2.57 14.68 -4.38
CA LYS A 53 -1.94 15.70 -5.23
C LYS A 53 -2.97 16.54 -5.97
N ALA A 54 -4.03 15.92 -6.48
CA ALA A 54 -5.11 16.64 -7.14
C ALA A 54 -5.81 17.61 -6.18
N VAL A 55 -6.11 17.16 -4.96
CA VAL A 55 -6.69 18.02 -3.91
C VAL A 55 -5.75 19.16 -3.55
N LYS A 56 -4.47 18.87 -3.28
CA LYS A 56 -3.46 19.89 -2.99
C LYS A 56 -3.41 20.95 -4.09
N LYS A 57 -3.36 20.52 -5.35
CA LYS A 57 -3.33 21.42 -6.50
C LYS A 57 -4.58 22.30 -6.57
N ALA A 58 -5.76 21.74 -6.32
CA ALA A 58 -6.99 22.50 -6.29
C ALA A 58 -6.97 23.59 -5.21
N ILE A 59 -6.49 23.27 -4.00
CA ILE A 59 -6.32 24.26 -2.93
C ILE A 59 -5.34 25.38 -3.32
N GLU A 60 -4.25 25.03 -4.01
CA GLU A 60 -3.21 26.00 -4.40
C GLU A 60 -3.56 26.85 -5.63
N THR A 61 -4.43 26.36 -6.52
CA THR A 61 -4.60 26.99 -7.85
C THR A 61 -6.04 27.30 -8.25
N ASP A 62 -7.05 26.70 -7.61
CA ASP A 62 -8.45 26.93 -7.94
C ASP A 62 -9.01 28.08 -7.08
N PRO A 63 -9.34 29.24 -7.68
CA PRO A 63 -9.87 30.39 -6.94
C PRO A 63 -11.17 30.09 -6.19
N ALA A 64 -12.03 29.21 -6.72
CA ALA A 64 -13.30 28.87 -6.07
C ALA A 64 -13.07 28.02 -4.80
N VAL A 65 -12.10 27.11 -4.85
CA VAL A 65 -11.69 26.32 -3.69
C VAL A 65 -11.04 27.20 -2.63
N GLN A 66 -10.17 28.12 -3.05
CA GLN A 66 -9.52 29.09 -2.16
C GLN A 66 -10.51 30.01 -1.48
N GLU A 67 -11.46 30.56 -2.23
CA GLU A 67 -12.49 31.44 -1.67
C GLU A 67 -13.36 30.70 -0.65
N ARG A 68 -13.78 29.47 -0.96
CA ARG A 68 -14.53 28.63 -0.02
C ARG A 68 -13.74 28.37 1.26
N LEU A 69 -12.47 27.96 1.15
CA LEU A 69 -11.62 27.70 2.31
C LEU A 69 -11.39 28.97 3.14
N ALA A 70 -11.17 30.11 2.49
CA ALA A 70 -11.06 31.39 3.16
C ALA A 70 -12.36 31.74 3.91
N ARG A 71 -13.53 31.56 3.29
CA ARG A 71 -14.82 31.78 3.97
C ARG A 71 -15.01 30.85 5.16
N GLU A 72 -14.60 29.59 5.08
CA GLU A 72 -14.64 28.64 6.20
C GLU A 72 -13.73 29.09 7.36
N GLU A 73 -12.49 29.50 7.07
CA GLU A 73 -11.52 30.00 8.06
C GLU A 73 -11.98 31.30 8.73
N PHE A 74 -12.55 32.25 7.96
CA PHE A 74 -13.03 33.54 8.47
C PHE A 74 -14.47 33.50 9.00
N GLY A 75 -15.15 32.34 8.97
CA GLY A 75 -16.53 32.18 9.44
C GLY A 75 -17.58 32.89 8.57
N MET A 76 -17.26 33.18 7.31
CA MET A 76 -18.10 33.88 6.34
C MET A 76 -18.95 32.91 5.49
N VAL A 77 -19.68 32.00 6.12
CA VAL A 77 -20.61 31.05 5.46
C VAL A 77 -21.93 31.74 5.07
N ARG A 78 -22.60 31.25 4.02
CA ARG A 78 -23.88 31.82 3.53
C ARG A 78 -25.03 31.47 4.48
N GLY A 79 -25.07 32.10 5.65
CA GLY A 79 -26.18 32.01 6.61
C GLY A 79 -26.64 30.58 6.91
N ASP A 80 -27.94 30.45 7.21
CA ASP A 80 -28.65 29.28 7.80
C ASP A 80 -28.52 27.92 7.07
N LYS A 81 -27.70 27.79 6.02
CA LYS A 81 -27.59 26.58 5.18
C LYS A 81 -26.25 25.84 5.28
N GLU A 82 -25.25 26.39 5.97
CA GLU A 82 -23.92 25.77 6.10
C GLU A 82 -23.54 25.60 7.59
N LEU A 83 -23.41 24.33 8.05
CA LEU A 83 -23.00 23.97 9.41
C LEU A 83 -21.47 23.87 9.49
N LEU A 84 -20.82 24.74 10.28
CA LEU A 84 -19.40 24.65 10.57
C LEU A 84 -19.14 23.70 11.75
N TYR A 85 -18.44 22.60 11.52
CA TYR A 85 -17.96 21.71 12.58
C TYR A 85 -16.52 22.06 12.94
N ARG A 86 -16.32 22.68 14.12
CA ARG A 86 -14.98 22.89 14.68
C ARG A 86 -14.69 21.79 15.68
N PHE A 87 -13.80 20.87 15.32
CA PHE A 87 -13.28 19.88 16.25
C PHE A 87 -12.21 20.54 17.12
N VAL A 88 -12.55 20.83 18.36
CA VAL A 88 -11.58 21.25 19.37
C VAL A 88 -10.90 19.98 19.89
N GLN A 89 -9.57 19.89 19.84
CA GLN A 89 -8.87 18.84 20.56
C GLN A 89 -9.14 19.09 22.05
N ASP A 90 -9.91 18.20 22.69
CA ASP A 90 -9.98 18.16 24.14
C ASP A 90 -8.55 18.02 24.63
N SER A 91 -8.07 19.07 25.32
CA SER A 91 -6.77 19.06 25.94
C SER A 91 -6.74 17.90 26.91
N VAL A 92 -5.99 16.85 26.58
CA VAL A 92 -5.69 15.78 27.52
C VAL A 92 -4.97 16.44 28.69
N VAL A 93 -5.70 16.70 29.77
CA VAL A 93 -5.13 17.14 31.04
C VAL A 93 -4.30 15.97 31.56
N VAL A 94 -3.00 16.00 31.29
CA VAL A 94 -2.05 15.09 31.92
C VAL A 94 -1.90 15.56 33.36
N PRO A 95 -2.42 14.83 34.37
CA PRO A 95 -2.24 15.22 35.75
C PRO A 95 -0.76 15.07 36.08
N GLY A 96 -0.15 16.14 36.58
CA GLY A 96 1.27 16.20 36.90
C GLY A 96 1.72 15.02 37.77
N GLY A 97 2.66 14.24 37.25
CA GLY A 97 3.44 13.28 38.01
C GLY A 97 4.51 14.02 38.81
N ARG A 98 4.47 13.85 40.13
CA ARG A 98 5.57 14.21 41.04
C ARG A 98 6.81 13.39 40.76
#